data_AF-A0A7W5BTF4-F1
#
_entry.id   AF-A0A7W5BTF4-F1
#
_cell.length_a   1.000
_cell.length_b   1.000
_cell.length_c   1.000
_cell.angle_alpha   90.00
_cell.angle_beta   90.00
_cell.angle_gamma   90.00
#
_symmetry.space_group_name_H-M   'P 1'
#
loop_
_entity.id
_entity.type
_entity.pdbx_description
1 polymer ?
#
loop_
_entity_poly.entity_id
_entity_poly.type
_entity_poly.pdbx_seq_one_letter_code
_entity_poly.pdbx_strand_id
1 'polypeptide(L)'
;MRKYGIETALDLKSKSLAFLKEHFGKSGAYFYGIARGIDERQVRPDRIRKSVGAEDTFAEDINDLEGATAELKPLAEKVWRYCEARGIGGKTVTKSRKG
;
A
#
# COMPACT_ATOMS: atom_id res chain seq x y z
N MET A 1 8.42 -15.36 -0.10
CA MET A 1 8.52 -16.14 1.15
C MET A 1 8.39 -17.62 0.85
N ARG A 2 7.20 -18.14 0.50
CA ARG A 2 6.98 -19.58 0.18
C ARG A 2 7.95 -20.16 -0.87
N LYS A 3 8.23 -19.43 -1.96
CA LYS A 3 9.22 -19.84 -2.98
C LYS A 3 10.65 -20.09 -2.47
N TYR A 4 10.96 -19.65 -1.24
CA TYR A 4 12.25 -19.81 -0.57
C TYR A 4 12.17 -20.74 0.66
N GLY A 5 11.07 -21.50 0.79
CA GLY A 5 10.80 -22.38 1.93
C GLY A 5 10.61 -21.63 3.23
N ILE A 6 10.02 -20.42 3.19
CA ILE A 6 9.70 -19.62 4.38
C ILE A 6 8.20 -19.61 4.55
N GLU A 7 7.69 -20.39 5.50
CA GLU A 7 6.26 -20.49 5.83
C GLU A 7 5.96 -19.97 7.24
N THR A 8 6.91 -20.12 8.16
CA THR A 8 6.80 -19.72 9.55
C THR A 8 7.81 -18.64 9.92
N ALA A 9 7.59 -18.00 11.07
CA ALA A 9 8.57 -17.08 11.65
C ALA A 9 9.90 -17.78 11.98
N LEU A 10 9.86 -19.07 12.33
CA LEU A 10 11.06 -19.88 12.58
C LEU A 10 11.88 -20.07 11.31
N ASP A 11 11.23 -20.37 10.19
CA ASP A 11 11.90 -20.50 8.88
C ASP A 11 12.56 -19.17 8.49
N LEU A 12 11.86 -18.06 8.72
CA LEU A 12 12.41 -16.73 8.45
C LEU A 12 13.62 -16.44 9.34
N LYS A 13 13.55 -16.80 10.63
CA LYS A 13 14.66 -16.65 11.59
C LYS A 13 15.87 -17.48 11.18
N SER A 14 15.68 -18.64 10.56
CA SER A 14 16.78 -19.51 10.07
C SER A 14 17.58 -18.91 8.91
N LYS A 15 17.04 -17.93 8.17
CA LYS A 15 17.74 -17.33 7.03
C LYS A 15 18.78 -16.30 7.47
N SER A 16 19.90 -16.25 6.74
CA SER A 16 20.95 -15.25 6.95
C SER A 16 20.52 -13.86 6.46
N LEU A 17 21.13 -12.81 7.00
CA LEU A 17 20.90 -11.44 6.54
C LEU A 17 21.29 -11.28 5.05
N ALA A 18 22.38 -11.93 4.62
CA ALA A 18 22.82 -11.89 3.22
C ALA A 18 21.76 -12.48 2.28
N PHE A 19 21.25 -13.67 2.60
CA PHE A 19 20.17 -14.32 1.85
C PHE A 19 18.93 -13.43 1.76
N LEU A 20 18.52 -12.81 2.88
CA LEU A 20 17.33 -11.96 2.90
C LEU A 20 17.54 -10.67 2.11
N LYS A 21 18.74 -10.08 2.15
CA LYS A 21 19.07 -8.89 1.32
C LYS A 21 19.10 -9.24 -0.17
N GLU A 22 19.67 -10.37 -0.54
CA GLU A 22 19.76 -10.84 -1.92
C GLU A 22 18.36 -11.05 -2.53
N HIS A 23 17.46 -11.70 -1.80
CA HIS A 23 16.16 -12.10 -2.34
C HIS A 23 15.00 -11.12 -2.08
N PHE A 24 15.13 -10.23 -1.09
CA PHE A 24 14.08 -9.27 -0.72
C PHE A 24 14.54 -7.80 -0.73
N GLY A 25 15.79 -7.53 -1.13
CA GLY A 25 16.34 -6.18 -1.26
C GLY A 25 16.30 -5.41 0.06
N LYS A 26 15.80 -4.16 0.02
CA LYS A 26 15.69 -3.27 1.18
C LYS A 26 14.89 -3.88 2.33
N SER A 27 13.88 -4.69 2.02
CA SER A 27 13.05 -5.36 3.04
C SER A 27 13.77 -6.52 3.74
N GLY A 28 14.89 -7.00 3.21
CA GLY A 28 15.64 -8.13 3.79
C GLY A 28 16.15 -7.85 5.21
N ALA A 29 16.67 -6.64 5.44
CA ALA A 29 17.12 -6.23 6.78
C ALA A 29 15.95 -6.12 7.76
N TYR A 30 14.81 -5.59 7.31
CA TYR A 30 13.59 -5.54 8.10
C TYR A 30 13.10 -6.94 8.48
N PHE A 31 13.03 -7.88 7.53
CA PHE A 31 12.63 -9.25 7.79
C PHE A 31 13.57 -9.99 8.76
N TYR A 32 14.87 -9.75 8.65
CA TYR A 32 15.86 -10.31 9.57
C TYR A 32 15.63 -9.85 11.01
N GLY A 33 15.34 -8.57 11.20
CA GLY A 33 15.08 -7.94 12.50
C GLY A 33 13.79 -8.43 13.14
N ILE A 34 12.66 -8.34 12.44
CA ILE A 34 11.35 -8.72 13.01
C ILE A 34 11.29 -10.20 13.38
N ALA A 35 11.96 -11.09 12.63
CA ALA A 35 12.04 -12.52 12.97
C ALA A 35 12.84 -12.80 14.25
N ARG A 36 13.55 -11.80 14.76
CA ARG A 36 14.34 -11.82 16.01
C ARG A 36 13.78 -10.88 17.08
N GLY A 37 12.58 -10.33 16.87
CA GLY A 37 11.98 -9.36 17.79
C GLY A 37 12.66 -8.00 17.82
N ILE A 38 13.46 -7.67 16.79
CA ILE A 38 14.17 -6.39 16.68
C ILE A 38 13.39 -5.48 15.74
N ASP A 39 12.80 -4.41 16.29
CA ASP A 39 12.15 -3.34 15.54
C ASP A 39 12.47 -1.98 16.18
N GLU A 40 13.40 -1.25 15.58
CA GLU A 40 13.89 0.05 16.08
C GLU A 40 13.06 1.24 15.54
N ARG A 41 11.96 0.96 14.83
CA ARG A 41 11.12 2.03 14.28
C ARG A 41 10.52 2.86 15.41
N GLN A 42 10.89 4.13 15.42
CA GLN A 42 10.31 5.11 16.34
C GLN A 42 8.80 5.22 16.14
N VAL A 43 8.08 5.37 17.25
CA VAL A 43 6.67 5.76 17.22
C VAL A 43 6.56 7.12 16.52
N ARG A 44 5.65 7.22 15.55
CA ARG A 44 5.37 8.47 14.84
C ARG A 44 3.97 8.93 15.20
N PRO A 45 3.80 9.76 16.25
CA PRO A 45 2.48 10.21 16.70
C PRO A 45 1.80 11.05 15.61
N ASP A 46 2.58 11.90 14.93
CA ASP A 46 2.08 12.77 13.87
C ASP A 46 2.46 12.21 12.50
N ARG A 47 1.46 11.67 11.79
CA ARG A 47 1.62 11.20 10.42
C ARG A 47 0.86 12.11 9.46
N ILE A 48 1.59 12.96 8.76
CA ILE A 48 1.03 13.76 7.65
C ILE A 48 0.58 12.81 6.55
N ARG A 49 -0.70 12.93 6.16
CA ARG A 49 -1.29 12.16 5.07
C ARG A 49 -0.61 12.54 3.75
N LYS A 50 -0.12 11.55 3.01
CA LYS A 50 0.64 11.76 1.74
C LYS A 50 -0.22 11.65 0.48
N SER A 51 -1.39 11.02 0.58
CA SER A 51 -2.32 10.85 -0.54
C SER A 51 -3.76 10.79 -0.05
N VAL A 52 -4.68 11.25 -0.90
CA VAL A 52 -6.13 11.14 -0.71
C VAL A 52 -6.67 10.45 -1.94
N GLY A 53 -7.57 9.49 -1.74
CA GLY A 53 -8.21 8.74 -2.81
C GLY A 53 -9.57 8.24 -2.35
N ALA A 54 -10.42 7.95 -3.33
CA ALA A 54 -11.70 7.28 -3.15
C ALA A 54 -11.73 6.08 -4.10
N GLU A 55 -12.24 4.96 -3.61
CA GLU A 55 -12.52 3.77 -4.41
C GLU A 55 -13.92 3.28 -4.08
N ASP A 56 -14.64 2.80 -5.10
CA ASP A 56 -15.90 2.10 -4.93
C ASP A 56 -15.74 0.69 -5.52
N THR A 57 -16.31 -0.31 -4.86
CA THR A 57 -16.41 -1.68 -5.37
C THR A 57 -17.84 -1.87 -5.87
N PHE A 58 -17.99 -2.12 -7.17
CA PHE A 58 -19.30 -2.28 -7.79
C PHE A 58 -19.85 -3.69 -7.56
N ALA A 59 -21.18 -3.80 -7.56
CA ALA A 59 -21.86 -5.08 -7.44
C ALA A 59 -21.69 -5.95 -8.71
N GLU A 60 -21.56 -5.31 -9.87
CA GLU A 60 -21.34 -5.94 -11.16
C GLU A 60 -20.14 -5.28 -11.85
N ASP A 61 -19.45 -6.05 -12.70
CA ASP A 61 -18.30 -5.57 -13.45
C ASP A 61 -18.70 -4.57 -14.53
N ILE A 62 -18.07 -3.39 -14.50
CA ILE A 62 -18.18 -2.40 -15.56
C ILE A 62 -17.11 -2.69 -16.61
N ASN A 63 -17.53 -3.13 -17.80
CA ASN A 63 -16.63 -3.62 -18.85
C ASN A 63 -16.42 -2.63 -19.99
N ASP A 64 -17.25 -1.60 -20.09
CA ASP A 64 -17.13 -0.55 -21.09
C ASP A 64 -16.45 0.71 -20.52
N LEU A 65 -15.84 1.49 -21.41
CA LEU A 65 -15.11 2.69 -21.05
C LEU A 65 -16.03 3.82 -20.58
N GLU A 66 -17.25 3.88 -21.11
CA GLU A 66 -18.20 4.96 -20.84
C GLU A 66 -18.71 4.88 -19.41
N GLY A 67 -19.21 3.72 -18.99
CA GLY A 67 -19.60 3.42 -17.62
C GLY A 67 -18.44 3.64 -16.65
N ALA A 68 -17.24 3.15 -16.99
CA ALA A 68 -16.07 3.35 -16.13
C ALA A 68 -15.66 4.83 -16.02
N THR A 69 -15.99 5.67 -17.00
CA THR A 69 -15.72 7.11 -16.98
C THR A 69 -16.80 7.87 -16.20
N ALA A 70 -18.06 7.46 -16.31
CA ALA A 70 -19.17 8.02 -15.54
C ALA A 70 -18.89 7.93 -14.03
N GLU A 71 -18.34 6.79 -13.58
CA GLU A 71 -17.99 6.55 -12.18
C GLU A 71 -16.79 7.38 -11.65
N LEU A 72 -15.98 7.96 -12.54
CA LEU A 72 -14.85 8.80 -12.09
C LEU A 72 -15.32 10.11 -11.45
N LYS A 73 -16.43 10.66 -11.93
CA LYS A 73 -16.96 11.93 -11.44
C LYS A 73 -17.33 11.88 -9.95
N PRO A 74 -18.17 10.94 -9.48
CA PRO A 74 -18.50 10.86 -8.05
C PRO A 74 -17.26 10.56 -7.19
N LEU A 75 -16.31 9.76 -7.67
CA LEU A 75 -15.05 9.52 -6.95
C LEU A 75 -14.19 10.79 -6.83
N ALA A 76 -14.09 11.57 -7.90
CA ALA A 76 -13.39 12.85 -7.90
C ALA A 76 -14.03 13.85 -6.94
N GLU A 77 -15.36 13.93 -6.89
CA GLU A 77 -16.10 14.78 -5.96
C GLU A 77 -15.86 14.38 -4.49
N LYS A 78 -15.82 13.07 -4.19
CA LYS A 78 -15.47 12.57 -2.84
C LYS A 78 -14.06 13.03 -2.42
N VAL A 79 -13.08 12.92 -3.32
CA VAL A 79 -11.71 13.38 -3.06
C VAL A 79 -11.67 14.89 -2.90
N TRP A 80 -12.36 15.63 -3.77
CA TRP A 80 -12.40 17.09 -3.73
C TRP A 80 -12.98 17.62 -2.41
N ARG A 81 -14.14 17.10 -1.98
CA ARG A 81 -14.77 17.47 -0.70
C ARG A 81 -13.84 17.23 0.49
N TYR A 82 -13.09 16.12 0.47
CA TYR A 82 -12.09 15.84 1.52
C TYR A 82 -10.96 16.88 1.53
N CYS A 83 -10.47 17.26 0.35
CA CYS A 83 -9.40 18.22 0.17
C CYS A 83 -9.81 19.62 0.61
N GLU A 84 -10.99 20.07 0.16
CA GLU A 84 -11.58 21.37 0.50
C GLU A 84 -11.78 21.52 2.01
N ALA A 85 -12.40 20.52 2.66
CA ALA A 85 -12.66 20.54 4.10
C ALA A 85 -11.37 20.60 4.97
N ARG A 86 -10.21 20.26 4.39
CA ARG A 86 -8.91 20.26 5.08
C ARG A 86 -7.95 21.32 4.55
N GLY A 87 -8.34 22.12 3.57
CA GLY A 87 -7.48 23.11 2.92
C GLY A 87 -6.22 22.50 2.29
N ILE A 88 -6.30 21.26 1.78
CA ILE A 88 -5.15 20.57 1.17
C ILE A 88 -5.33 20.45 -0.34
N GLY A 89 -4.22 20.54 -1.09
CA GLY A 89 -4.18 20.34 -2.55
C GLY A 89 -3.35 19.11 -2.94
N GLY A 90 -3.55 18.64 -4.17
CA GLY A 90 -2.77 17.55 -4.77
C GLY A 90 -1.91 18.04 -5.94
N LYS A 91 -0.71 17.46 -6.11
CA LYS A 91 0.18 17.73 -7.26
C LYS A 91 0.07 16.68 -8.37
N THR A 92 -0.39 15.48 -8.02
CA THR A 92 -0.40 14.32 -8.91
C THR A 92 -1.72 13.60 -8.73
N VAL A 93 -2.32 13.21 -9.85
CA VAL A 93 -3.57 12.44 -9.89
C VAL A 93 -3.25 11.06 -10.47
N THR A 94 -3.84 10.01 -9.89
CA THR A 94 -3.67 8.64 -10.37
C THR A 94 -5.04 7.97 -10.41
N LYS A 95 -5.37 7.33 -11.54
CA LYS A 95 -6.54 6.45 -11.68
C LYS A 95 -6.07 5.01 -11.55
N SER A 96 -6.81 4.21 -10.78
CA SER A 96 -6.62 2.76 -10.69
C SER A 96 -7.92 2.04 -10.99
N ARG A 97 -7.82 0.87 -11.64
CA ARG A 97 -8.92 -0.09 -11.82
C ARG A 97 -8.47 -1.41 -11.19
N LYS A 98 -9.35 -2.06 -10.42
CA LYS A 98 -9.19 -3.45 -10.02
C LYS A 98 -9.94 -4.30 -11.05
N GLY A 99 -9.32 -5.39 -11.49
CA GLY A 99 -9.91 -6.37 -12.39
C GLY A 99 -10.06 -7.71 -11.69
#